data_AF-A0A423PI14-F1
#
_entry.id   AF-A0A423PI14-F1
#
_cell.length_a   1.000
_cell.length_b   1.000
_cell.length_c   1.000
_cell.angle_alpha   90.00
_cell.angle_beta   90.00
_cell.angle_gamma   90.00
#
_symmetry.space_group_name_H-M   'P 1'
#
loop_
_entity.id
_entity.type
_entity.pdbx_description
1 polymer ?
#
loop_
_entity_poly.entity_id
_entity_poly.type
_entity_poly.pdbx_seq_one_letter_code
_entity_poly.pdbx_strand_id
1 'polypeptide(L)'
;MSAHDRSLAAALADLRAIKQQIAAHPAPGFAERFAELRAWQSERVAAFHAERAARHDGHALLVFLTRRFYVEADWSELISRPERMAGAVDKIVAQDRPLVIAIELQTAAERLDMAMTETLIAQDWPLSARSYIRAFRRVDARDIRMQQMAWLEELLDWVAGYADNRATAWAFKLARKPAHTLGLGRTYDFLAEGFSAMRTPPDLRAGVHDVIAAQRARLARLLGERDTF
;
A
#
# COMPACT_ATOMS: atom_id res chain seq x y z
N MET A 1 7.62 21.29 -10.01
CA MET A 1 6.43 20.84 -9.25
C MET A 1 6.93 20.19 -7.98
N SER A 2 6.68 20.80 -6.82
CA SER A 2 6.92 20.10 -5.55
C SER A 2 6.04 18.84 -5.53
N ALA A 3 6.56 17.72 -5.03
CA ALA A 3 5.89 16.41 -5.00
C ALA A 3 4.67 16.35 -4.04
N HIS A 4 4.01 17.48 -3.77
CA HIS A 4 3.12 17.68 -2.63
C HIS A 4 1.67 18.07 -2.98
N ASP A 5 1.21 17.90 -4.21
CA ASP A 5 -0.25 17.82 -4.42
C ASP A 5 -0.60 17.10 -5.72
N ARG A 6 -0.50 15.77 -5.69
CA ARG A 6 -1.02 14.94 -6.78
C ARG A 6 -2.53 14.80 -6.62
N SER A 7 -3.30 15.15 -7.64
CA SER A 7 -4.75 14.96 -7.60
C SER A 7 -5.12 13.48 -7.56
N LEU A 8 -6.25 13.17 -6.92
CA LEU A 8 -6.79 11.81 -6.91
C LEU A 8 -7.02 11.27 -8.32
N ALA A 9 -7.54 12.09 -9.24
CA ALA A 9 -7.74 11.68 -10.64
C ALA A 9 -6.43 11.20 -11.29
N ALA A 10 -5.32 11.92 -11.08
CA ALA A 10 -4.02 11.53 -11.60
C ALA A 10 -3.49 10.25 -10.94
N ALA A 11 -3.63 10.11 -9.62
CA ALA A 11 -3.23 8.90 -8.91
C ALA A 11 -4.00 7.66 -9.39
N LEU A 12 -5.33 7.80 -9.59
CA LEU A 12 -6.18 6.73 -10.11
C LEU A 12 -5.86 6.35 -11.55
N ALA A 13 -5.53 7.32 -12.41
CA ALA A 13 -5.10 7.08 -13.77
C ALA A 13 -3.78 6.28 -13.82
N ASP A 14 -2.83 6.62 -12.95
CA ASP A 14 -1.57 5.88 -12.82
C ASP A 14 -1.78 4.44 -12.37
N LEU A 15 -2.62 4.23 -11.35
CA LEU A 15 -2.93 2.88 -10.87
C LEU A 15 -3.61 2.05 -11.97
N ARG A 16 -4.51 2.66 -12.73
CA ARG A 16 -5.14 2.03 -13.90
C ARG A 16 -4.08 1.60 -14.91
N ALA A 17 -3.17 2.51 -15.26
CA ALA A 17 -2.15 2.27 -16.28
C ALA A 17 -1.23 1.11 -15.88
N ILE A 18 -0.72 1.09 -14.64
CA ILE A 18 0.15 0.00 -14.20
C ILE A 18 -0.60 -1.34 -14.13
N LYS A 19 -1.86 -1.36 -13.67
CA LYS A 19 -2.66 -2.60 -13.66
C LYS A 19 -2.94 -3.12 -15.07
N GLN A 20 -3.18 -2.23 -16.04
CA GLN A 20 -3.34 -2.61 -17.44
C GLN A 20 -2.04 -3.16 -18.04
N GLN A 21 -0.89 -2.55 -17.70
CA GLN A 21 0.42 -3.04 -18.13
C GLN A 21 0.73 -4.43 -17.58
N ILE A 22 0.47 -4.67 -16.29
CA ILE A 22 0.64 -5.97 -15.63
C ILE A 22 -0.26 -7.02 -16.27
N ALA A 23 -1.53 -6.70 -16.50
CA ALA A 23 -2.50 -7.62 -17.09
C ALA A 23 -2.18 -7.97 -18.55
N ALA A 24 -1.61 -7.03 -19.31
CA ALA A 24 -1.23 -7.20 -20.72
C ALA A 24 0.24 -7.62 -20.90
N HIS A 25 0.94 -8.00 -19.82
CA HIS A 25 2.37 -8.28 -19.88
C HIS A 25 2.66 -9.49 -20.79
N PRO A 26 3.59 -9.39 -21.76
CA PRO A 26 3.73 -10.39 -22.82
C PRO A 26 4.53 -11.64 -22.44
N ALA A 27 5.32 -11.59 -21.36
CA ALA A 27 6.19 -12.71 -20.99
C ALA A 27 5.38 -13.94 -20.54
N PRO A 28 5.63 -15.14 -21.12
CA PRO A 28 4.98 -16.37 -20.69
C PRO A 28 5.24 -16.65 -19.20
N GLY A 29 4.21 -17.08 -18.47
CA GLY A 29 4.32 -17.37 -17.03
C GLY A 29 4.45 -16.14 -16.13
N PHE A 30 4.36 -14.92 -16.67
CA PHE A 30 4.50 -13.70 -15.89
C PHE A 30 3.44 -13.57 -14.80
N ALA A 31 2.17 -13.85 -15.13
CA ALA A 31 1.06 -13.70 -14.18
C ALA A 31 1.22 -14.61 -12.97
N GLU A 32 1.60 -15.88 -13.19
CA GLU A 32 1.87 -16.85 -12.14
C GLU A 32 3.07 -16.41 -11.29
N ARG A 33 4.15 -15.98 -11.94
CA ARG A 33 5.36 -15.53 -11.25
C ARG A 33 5.16 -14.27 -10.42
N PHE A 34 4.36 -13.34 -10.95
CA PHE A 34 3.98 -12.11 -10.29
C PHE A 34 3.13 -12.40 -9.05
N ALA A 35 2.15 -13.29 -9.15
CA ALA A 35 1.34 -13.72 -8.02
C ALA A 35 2.18 -14.44 -6.95
N GLU A 36 3.07 -15.34 -7.35
CA GLU A 36 4.01 -16.05 -6.47
C GLU A 36 4.90 -15.07 -5.69
N LEU A 37 5.50 -14.10 -6.38
CA LEU A 37 6.33 -13.07 -5.76
C LEU A 37 5.54 -12.27 -4.72
N ARG A 38 4.32 -11.84 -5.04
CA ARG A 38 3.49 -11.04 -4.13
C ARG A 38 3.09 -11.81 -2.89
N ALA A 39 2.70 -13.07 -3.03
CA ALA A 39 2.40 -13.96 -1.90
C ALA A 39 3.64 -14.12 -1.00
N TRP A 40 4.79 -14.44 -1.58
CA TRP A 40 6.04 -14.61 -0.85
C TRP A 40 6.48 -13.33 -0.11
N GLN A 41 6.32 -12.17 -0.74
CA GLN A 41 6.62 -10.88 -0.10
C GLN A 41 5.67 -10.59 1.06
N SER A 42 4.37 -10.78 0.86
CA SER A 42 3.34 -10.58 1.89
C SER A 42 3.64 -11.40 3.14
N GLU A 43 3.89 -12.71 2.98
CA GLU A 43 4.19 -13.62 4.08
C GLU A 43 5.45 -13.19 4.86
N ARG A 44 6.50 -12.78 4.16
CA ARG A 44 7.75 -12.38 4.80
C ARG A 44 7.70 -11.03 5.49
N VAL A 45 6.89 -10.10 4.98
CA VAL A 45 6.65 -8.82 5.65
C VAL A 45 5.81 -9.06 6.90
N ALA A 46 4.75 -9.87 6.81
CA ALA A 46 3.92 -10.25 7.95
C ALA A 46 4.75 -10.94 9.03
N ALA A 47 5.54 -11.97 8.68
CA ALA A 47 6.39 -12.67 9.63
C ALA A 47 7.42 -11.74 10.28
N PHE A 48 8.02 -10.82 9.52
CA PHE A 48 9.01 -9.87 10.06
C PHE A 48 8.41 -8.89 11.06
N HIS A 49 7.13 -8.53 10.92
CA HIS A 49 6.45 -7.57 11.79
C HIS A 49 5.58 -8.20 12.87
N ALA A 50 5.41 -9.53 12.89
CA ALA A 50 4.52 -10.22 13.81
C ALA A 50 4.78 -9.87 15.29
N GLU A 51 6.04 -9.85 15.72
CA GLU A 51 6.39 -9.51 17.11
C GLU A 51 6.05 -8.06 17.46
N ARG A 52 6.31 -7.10 16.55
CA ARG A 52 5.97 -5.69 16.76
C ARG A 52 4.46 -5.50 16.79
N ALA A 53 3.75 -6.14 15.86
CA ALA A 53 2.29 -6.11 15.84
C ALA A 53 1.72 -6.65 17.16
N ALA A 54 2.27 -7.74 17.71
CA ALA A 54 1.83 -8.26 19.00
C ALA A 54 2.08 -7.27 20.16
N ARG A 55 3.22 -6.57 20.17
CA ARG A 55 3.56 -5.57 21.19
C ARG A 55 2.58 -4.39 21.25
N HIS A 56 1.98 -4.05 20.11
CA HIS A 56 1.11 -2.88 19.95
C HIS A 56 -0.36 -3.24 19.69
N ASP A 57 -0.78 -4.49 19.93
CA ASP A 57 -2.12 -5.01 19.59
C ASP A 57 -2.54 -4.72 18.12
N GLY A 58 -1.55 -4.76 17.22
CA GLY A 58 -1.66 -4.39 15.81
C GLY A 58 -1.82 -5.58 14.87
N HIS A 59 -2.22 -6.77 15.36
CA HIS A 59 -2.33 -7.96 14.51
C HIS A 59 -3.35 -7.77 13.36
N ALA A 60 -4.52 -7.21 13.67
CA ALA A 60 -5.55 -6.91 12.67
C ALA A 60 -5.03 -5.94 11.61
N LEU A 61 -4.31 -4.89 12.03
CA LEU A 61 -3.73 -3.92 11.11
C LEU A 61 -2.63 -4.54 10.23
N LEU A 62 -1.78 -5.39 10.81
CA LEU A 62 -0.75 -6.10 10.05
C LEU A 62 -1.37 -6.97 8.95
N VAL A 63 -2.39 -7.78 9.31
CA VAL A 63 -3.12 -8.61 8.34
C VAL A 63 -3.79 -7.75 7.27
N PHE A 64 -4.42 -6.65 7.66
CA PHE A 64 -5.04 -5.73 6.70
C PHE A 64 -3.99 -5.20 5.72
N LEU A 65 -2.89 -4.63 6.19
CA LEU A 65 -1.88 -4.01 5.33
C LEU A 65 -1.17 -5.02 4.42
N THR A 66 -0.73 -6.16 4.95
CA THR A 66 0.09 -7.11 4.17
C THR A 66 -0.72 -8.01 3.26
N ARG A 67 -1.98 -8.28 3.58
CA ARG A 67 -2.82 -9.19 2.80
C ARG A 67 -3.96 -8.46 2.11
N ARG A 68 -4.87 -7.85 2.89
CA ARG A 68 -6.10 -7.23 2.36
C ARG A 68 -5.80 -6.06 1.44
N PHE A 69 -4.88 -5.20 1.86
CA PHE A 69 -4.45 -4.02 1.12
C PHE A 69 -3.42 -4.37 0.05
N TYR A 70 -2.29 -4.97 0.45
CA TYR A 70 -1.21 -5.20 -0.49
C TYR A 70 -1.54 -6.25 -1.56
N VAL A 71 -2.21 -7.37 -1.25
CA VAL A 71 -2.44 -8.47 -2.22
C VAL A 71 -3.85 -8.47 -2.78
N GLU A 72 -4.86 -8.32 -1.92
CA GLU A 72 -6.27 -8.60 -2.26
C GLU A 72 -7.08 -7.35 -2.63
N ALA A 73 -6.50 -6.14 -2.57
CA ALA A 73 -7.25 -4.91 -2.77
C ALA A 73 -7.81 -4.79 -4.21
N ASP A 74 -9.13 -4.68 -4.29
CA ASP A 74 -9.87 -4.42 -5.52
C ASP A 74 -10.15 -2.91 -5.66
N TRP A 75 -9.35 -2.26 -6.50
CA TRP A 75 -9.49 -0.84 -6.84
C TRP A 75 -10.33 -0.60 -8.11
N SER A 76 -10.98 -1.63 -8.66
CA SER A 76 -11.69 -1.58 -9.94
C SER A 76 -12.73 -0.46 -10.02
N GLU A 77 -13.47 -0.21 -8.94
CA GLU A 77 -14.47 0.86 -8.87
C GLU A 77 -13.81 2.23 -9.12
N LEU A 78 -12.77 2.57 -8.35
CA LEU A 78 -12.08 3.85 -8.44
C LEU A 78 -11.37 4.06 -9.78
N ILE A 79 -10.67 3.04 -10.30
CA ILE A 79 -9.87 3.20 -11.52
C ILE A 79 -10.69 3.08 -12.82
N SER A 80 -11.98 2.71 -12.72
CA SER A 80 -12.86 2.51 -13.88
C SER A 80 -12.95 3.75 -14.77
N ARG A 81 -13.10 4.93 -14.16
CA ARG A 81 -13.16 6.26 -14.78
C ARG A 81 -12.51 7.28 -13.84
N PRO A 82 -11.18 7.42 -13.86
CA PRO A 82 -10.42 8.17 -12.86
C PRO A 82 -10.99 9.57 -12.55
N GLU A 83 -11.23 10.39 -13.56
CA GLU A 83 -11.80 11.74 -13.40
C GLU A 83 -13.19 11.73 -12.76
N ARG A 84 -14.08 10.85 -13.25
CA ARG A 84 -15.45 10.74 -12.73
C ARG A 84 -15.47 10.23 -11.30
N MET A 85 -14.58 9.29 -10.97
CA MET A 85 -14.50 8.69 -9.64
C MET A 85 -13.85 9.64 -8.63
N ALA A 86 -12.84 10.43 -9.03
CA ALA A 86 -12.32 11.51 -8.20
C ALA A 86 -13.43 12.51 -7.84
N GLY A 87 -14.18 13.00 -8.83
CA GLY A 87 -15.33 13.89 -8.57
C GLY A 87 -16.50 13.24 -7.82
N ALA A 88 -16.55 11.90 -7.72
CA ALA A 88 -17.50 11.20 -6.85
C ALA A 88 -16.99 11.16 -5.41
N VAL A 89 -15.68 10.97 -5.20
CA VAL A 89 -15.04 11.04 -3.89
C VAL A 89 -15.17 12.45 -3.29
N ASP A 90 -14.96 13.51 -4.09
CA ASP A 90 -15.08 14.91 -3.64
C ASP A 90 -16.48 15.26 -3.11
N LYS A 91 -17.52 14.52 -3.53
CA LYS A 91 -18.89 14.69 -3.03
C LYS A 91 -19.15 14.00 -1.69
N ILE A 92 -18.24 13.11 -1.27
CA ILE A 92 -18.39 12.27 -0.08
C ILE A 92 -17.47 12.76 1.04
N VAL A 93 -16.22 13.10 0.72
CA VAL A 93 -15.20 13.48 1.71
C VAL A 93 -14.73 14.90 1.48
N ALA A 94 -14.38 15.59 2.57
CA ALA A 94 -13.82 16.95 2.52
C ALA A 94 -12.33 16.95 2.15
N GLN A 95 -11.63 15.83 2.37
CA GLN A 95 -10.21 15.70 2.09
C GLN A 95 -9.89 14.29 1.59
N ASP A 96 -9.31 14.20 0.40
CA ASP A 96 -9.01 12.95 -0.31
C ASP A 96 -7.55 12.49 -0.15
N ARG A 97 -6.67 13.31 0.44
CA ARG A 97 -5.24 13.02 0.60
C ARG A 97 -4.93 11.61 1.15
N PRO A 98 -5.62 11.07 2.18
CA PRO A 98 -5.40 9.70 2.63
C PRO A 98 -5.66 8.65 1.53
N LEU A 99 -6.68 8.87 0.70
CA LEU A 99 -6.98 8.00 -0.43
C LEU A 99 -5.93 8.16 -1.53
N VAL A 100 -5.49 9.39 -1.83
CA VAL A 100 -4.38 9.63 -2.77
C VAL A 100 -3.15 8.83 -2.35
N ILE A 101 -2.73 8.93 -1.08
CA ILE A 101 -1.57 8.21 -0.56
C ILE A 101 -1.77 6.69 -0.68
N ALA A 102 -2.94 6.16 -0.33
CA ALA A 102 -3.23 4.74 -0.46
C ALA A 102 -3.08 4.25 -1.92
N ILE A 103 -3.56 5.03 -2.88
CA ILE A 103 -3.42 4.73 -4.31
C ILE A 103 -1.95 4.84 -4.75
N GLU A 104 -1.20 5.82 -4.27
CA GLU A 104 0.24 5.97 -4.55
C GLU A 104 1.05 4.79 -4.00
N LEU A 105 0.75 4.34 -2.78
CA LEU A 105 1.35 3.15 -2.19
C LEU A 105 1.08 1.90 -3.03
N GLN A 106 -0.17 1.70 -3.47
CA GLN A 106 -0.52 0.56 -4.33
C GLN A 106 0.21 0.64 -5.68
N THR A 107 0.19 1.79 -6.35
CA THR A 107 0.87 1.97 -7.64
C THR A 107 2.37 1.71 -7.51
N ALA A 108 3.02 2.23 -6.47
CA ALA A 108 4.44 2.00 -6.25
C ALA A 108 4.74 0.51 -5.97
N ALA A 109 3.86 -0.18 -5.24
CA ALA A 109 4.00 -1.61 -4.99
C ALA A 109 3.87 -2.42 -6.29
N GLU A 110 2.84 -2.17 -7.10
CA GLU A 110 2.63 -2.84 -8.39
C GLU A 110 3.80 -2.62 -9.36
N ARG A 111 4.34 -1.39 -9.43
CA ARG A 111 5.53 -1.07 -10.26
C ARG A 111 6.76 -1.85 -9.82
N LEU A 112 7.00 -1.90 -8.51
CA LEU A 112 8.14 -2.62 -7.96
C LEU A 112 7.99 -4.13 -8.19
N ASP A 113 6.82 -4.69 -7.94
CA ASP A 113 6.55 -6.12 -8.10
C ASP A 113 6.70 -6.53 -9.57
N MET A 114 6.29 -5.69 -10.50
CA MET A 114 6.46 -5.91 -11.94
C MET A 114 7.95 -5.95 -12.30
N ALA A 115 8.72 -4.92 -11.92
CA ALA A 115 10.16 -4.86 -12.21
C ALA A 115 10.96 -6.01 -11.55
N MET A 116 10.58 -6.39 -10.33
CA MET A 116 11.15 -7.54 -9.64
C MET A 116 10.85 -8.85 -10.36
N THR A 117 9.62 -9.02 -10.83
CA THR A 117 9.17 -10.21 -11.57
C THR A 117 9.90 -10.31 -12.90
N GLU A 118 9.94 -9.22 -13.67
CA GLU A 118 10.71 -9.12 -14.92
C GLU A 118 12.18 -9.50 -14.70
N THR A 119 12.79 -9.00 -13.62
CA THR A 119 14.18 -9.32 -13.29
C THR A 119 14.38 -10.79 -12.96
N LEU A 120 13.48 -11.40 -12.17
CA LEU A 120 13.57 -12.82 -11.82
C LEU A 120 13.40 -13.72 -13.06
N ILE A 121 12.48 -13.39 -13.95
CA ILE A 121 12.24 -14.13 -15.21
C ILE A 121 13.44 -13.98 -16.15
N ALA A 122 13.91 -12.75 -16.39
CA ALA A 122 15.01 -12.48 -17.31
C ALA A 122 16.33 -13.14 -16.90
N GLN A 123 16.50 -13.43 -15.61
CA GLN A 123 17.69 -14.10 -15.08
C GLN A 123 17.50 -15.60 -14.83
N ASP A 124 16.31 -16.13 -15.09
CA ASP A 124 15.90 -17.50 -14.75
C ASP A 124 16.23 -17.86 -13.29
N TRP A 125 15.97 -16.92 -12.38
CA TRP A 125 16.25 -17.13 -10.96
C TRP A 125 15.05 -17.70 -10.24
N PRO A 126 15.19 -18.78 -9.45
CA PRO A 126 14.11 -19.28 -8.60
C PRO A 126 13.75 -18.24 -7.53
N LEU A 127 12.54 -18.30 -6.96
CA LEU A 127 12.15 -17.35 -5.92
C LEU A 127 12.75 -17.81 -4.59
N SER A 128 13.66 -17.01 -4.05
CA SER A 128 14.38 -17.30 -2.80
C SER A 128 14.81 -15.99 -2.16
N ALA A 129 15.21 -16.01 -0.89
CA ALA A 129 15.74 -14.81 -0.24
C ALA A 129 16.97 -14.25 -0.99
N ARG A 130 17.84 -15.12 -1.52
CA ARG A 130 19.07 -14.71 -2.23
C ARG A 130 18.76 -14.03 -3.56
N SER A 131 17.91 -14.64 -4.38
CA SER A 131 17.51 -14.09 -5.68
C SER A 131 16.64 -12.85 -5.53
N TYR A 132 15.77 -12.79 -4.52
CA TYR A 132 15.01 -11.60 -4.18
C TYR A 132 15.92 -10.40 -3.89
N ILE A 133 16.93 -10.56 -3.05
CA ILE A 133 17.87 -9.47 -2.73
C ILE A 133 18.66 -9.04 -3.96
N ARG A 134 19.07 -9.99 -4.81
CA ARG A 134 19.77 -9.69 -6.07
C ARG A 134 18.88 -8.91 -7.03
N ALA A 135 17.63 -9.34 -7.20
CA ALA A 135 16.65 -8.64 -8.03
C ALA A 135 16.38 -7.23 -7.48
N PHE A 136 16.17 -7.10 -6.17
CA PHE A 136 15.91 -5.82 -5.52
C PHE A 136 17.04 -4.81 -5.73
N ARG A 137 18.30 -5.25 -5.59
CA ARG A 137 19.48 -4.41 -5.87
C ARG A 137 19.59 -4.04 -7.35
N ARG A 138 19.13 -4.90 -8.26
CA ARG A 138 19.19 -4.65 -9.71
C ARG A 138 18.11 -3.69 -10.19
N VAL A 139 16.93 -3.71 -9.56
CA VAL A 139 15.84 -2.76 -9.83
C VAL A 139 16.16 -1.36 -9.28
N ASP A 140 17.11 -1.25 -8.35
CA ASP A 140 17.54 0.02 -7.73
C ASP A 140 16.38 0.80 -7.08
N ALA A 141 15.47 0.08 -6.44
CA ALA A 141 14.23 0.63 -5.89
C ALA A 141 14.39 1.32 -4.52
N ARG A 142 15.60 1.78 -4.17
CA ARG A 142 15.89 2.38 -2.86
C ARG A 142 14.99 3.59 -2.60
N ASP A 143 15.00 4.55 -3.51
CA ASP A 143 14.28 5.82 -3.35
C ASP A 143 12.77 5.59 -3.30
N ILE A 144 12.27 4.68 -4.14
CA ILE A 144 10.86 4.26 -4.12
C ILE A 144 10.50 3.66 -2.76
N ARG A 145 11.36 2.80 -2.19
CA ARG A 145 11.10 2.19 -0.88
C ARG A 145 11.12 3.22 0.25
N MET A 146 12.03 4.19 0.20
CA MET A 146 12.03 5.31 1.16
C MET A 146 10.76 6.14 1.05
N GLN A 147 10.32 6.45 -0.17
CA GLN A 147 9.09 7.19 -0.41
C GLN A 147 7.85 6.41 0.06
N GLN A 148 7.80 5.10 -0.15
CA GLN A 148 6.72 4.25 0.40
C GLN A 148 6.66 4.29 1.93
N MET A 149 7.81 4.32 2.61
CA MET A 149 7.84 4.47 4.07
C MET A 149 7.33 5.85 4.51
N ALA A 150 7.72 6.92 3.80
CA ALA A 150 7.24 8.28 4.09
C ALA A 150 5.72 8.41 3.87
N TRP A 151 5.21 7.86 2.77
CA TRP A 151 3.77 7.80 2.50
C TRP A 151 3.00 6.99 3.54
N LEU A 152 3.55 5.85 3.98
CA LEU A 152 2.94 5.04 5.03
C LEU A 152 2.86 5.83 6.35
N GLU A 153 3.93 6.54 6.71
CA GLU A 153 3.98 7.44 7.89
C GLU A 153 2.89 8.52 7.80
N GLU A 154 2.83 9.24 6.67
CA GLU A 154 1.85 10.30 6.43
C GLU A 154 0.41 9.78 6.46
N LEU A 155 0.13 8.64 5.79
CA LEU A 155 -1.20 8.03 5.79
C LEU A 155 -1.65 7.68 7.21
N LEU A 156 -0.74 7.13 8.01
CA LEU A 156 -1.06 6.69 9.36
C LEU A 156 -1.21 7.86 10.33
N ASP A 157 -0.52 8.99 10.08
CA ASP A 157 -0.75 10.23 10.79
C ASP A 157 -2.17 10.79 10.55
N TRP A 158 -2.60 10.79 9.29
CA TRP A 158 -3.98 11.15 8.93
C TRP A 158 -4.99 10.25 9.63
N VAL A 159 -4.79 8.93 9.56
CA VAL A 159 -5.76 7.99 10.12
C VAL A 159 -5.74 7.95 11.64
N ALA A 160 -4.59 8.12 12.30
CA ALA A 160 -4.53 8.24 13.76
C ALA A 160 -5.40 9.41 14.25
N GLY A 161 -5.25 10.59 13.62
CA GLY A 161 -6.09 11.75 13.93
C GLY A 161 -7.60 11.48 13.71
N TYR A 162 -7.96 10.67 12.72
CA TYR A 162 -9.34 10.26 12.47
C TYR A 162 -9.86 9.19 13.43
N ALA A 163 -9.01 8.25 13.83
CA ALA A 163 -9.34 7.16 14.75
C ALA A 163 -9.62 7.72 16.16
N ASP A 164 -8.88 8.73 16.58
CA ASP A 164 -9.08 9.36 17.90
C ASP A 164 -10.31 10.29 17.93
N ASN A 165 -10.83 10.69 16.77
CA ASN A 165 -11.95 11.63 16.67
C ASN A 165 -13.29 10.92 16.43
N ARG A 166 -14.19 11.00 17.43
CA ARG A 166 -15.56 10.47 17.34
C ARG A 166 -16.34 11.08 16.17
N ALA A 167 -16.19 12.37 15.87
CA ALA A 167 -16.87 13.02 14.76
C ALA A 167 -16.44 12.44 13.41
N THR A 168 -15.16 12.13 13.24
CA THR A 168 -14.67 11.50 12.01
C THR A 168 -15.17 10.07 11.85
N ALA A 169 -15.21 9.28 12.94
CA ALA A 169 -15.80 7.95 12.90
C ALA A 169 -17.30 8.00 12.50
N TRP A 170 -18.04 9.02 12.95
CA TRP A 170 -19.41 9.28 12.53
C TRP A 170 -19.51 9.71 11.06
N ALA A 171 -18.67 10.64 10.61
CA ALA A 171 -18.62 11.09 9.22
C ALA A 171 -18.33 9.92 8.26
N PHE A 172 -17.38 9.06 8.62
CA PHE A 172 -17.08 7.86 7.86
C PHE A 172 -18.32 6.95 7.76
N LYS A 173 -19.02 6.68 8.87
CA LYS A 173 -20.28 5.89 8.83
C LYS A 173 -21.35 6.51 7.94
N LEU A 174 -21.51 7.84 7.96
CA LEU A 174 -22.47 8.56 7.13
C LEU A 174 -22.12 8.49 5.64
N ALA A 175 -20.83 8.38 5.30
CA ALA A 175 -20.35 8.24 3.92
C ALA A 175 -20.73 6.91 3.26
N ARG A 176 -21.19 5.90 4.02
CA ARG A 176 -21.59 4.59 3.47
C ARG A 176 -22.62 4.71 2.35
N LYS A 177 -23.79 5.30 2.65
CA LYS A 177 -24.89 5.42 1.69
C LYS A 177 -24.49 6.15 0.41
N PRO A 178 -23.92 7.38 0.46
CA PRO A 178 -23.52 8.07 -0.75
C PRO A 178 -22.44 7.32 -1.54
N ALA A 179 -21.50 6.62 -0.87
CA ALA A 179 -20.52 5.78 -1.56
C ALA A 179 -21.17 4.67 -2.39
N HIS A 180 -22.12 3.91 -1.81
CA HIS A 180 -22.86 2.89 -2.56
C HIS A 180 -23.65 3.49 -3.73
N THR A 181 -24.32 4.63 -3.52
CA THR A 181 -25.08 5.31 -4.58
C THR A 181 -24.18 5.80 -5.72
N LEU A 182 -22.95 6.22 -5.41
CA LEU A 182 -21.98 6.71 -6.39
C LEU A 182 -21.13 5.60 -7.04
N GLY A 183 -21.37 4.33 -6.69
CA GLY A 183 -20.65 3.18 -7.26
C GLY A 183 -19.30 2.87 -6.60
N LEU A 184 -19.08 3.37 -5.38
CA LEU A 184 -17.89 3.17 -4.56
C LEU A 184 -18.16 2.28 -3.33
N GLY A 185 -19.19 1.43 -3.41
CA GLY A 185 -19.65 0.62 -2.29
C GLY A 185 -18.61 -0.38 -1.79
N ARG A 186 -17.96 -1.12 -2.70
CA ARG A 186 -16.93 -2.10 -2.32
C ARG A 186 -15.69 -1.39 -1.78
N THR A 187 -15.32 -0.29 -2.41
CA THR A 187 -14.22 0.58 -1.96
C THR A 187 -14.47 1.07 -0.55
N TYR A 188 -15.68 1.56 -0.26
CA TYR A 188 -16.05 2.00 1.09
C TYR A 188 -15.96 0.85 2.11
N ASP A 189 -16.54 -0.31 1.80
CA ASP A 189 -16.54 -1.45 2.71
C ASP A 189 -15.12 -1.95 3.01
N PHE A 190 -14.24 -1.96 2.01
CA PHE A 190 -12.82 -2.25 2.16
C PHE A 190 -12.08 -1.22 3.03
N LEU A 191 -12.30 0.07 2.80
CA LEU A 191 -11.72 1.13 3.64
C LEU A 191 -12.24 1.08 5.08
N ALA A 192 -13.50 0.67 5.28
CA ALA A 192 -14.10 0.48 6.59
C ALA A 192 -13.42 -0.64 7.38
N GLU A 193 -13.06 -1.74 6.72
CA GLU A 193 -12.27 -2.83 7.29
C GLU A 193 -10.92 -2.31 7.81
N GLY A 194 -10.20 -1.55 6.97
CA GLY A 194 -8.92 -0.94 7.34
C GLY A 194 -9.04 0.05 8.49
N PHE A 195 -10.05 0.92 8.46
CA PHE A 195 -10.33 1.86 9.55
C PHE A 195 -10.61 1.12 10.86
N SER A 196 -11.36 0.02 10.83
CA SER A 196 -11.59 -0.80 12.03
C SER A 196 -10.31 -1.41 12.56
N ALA A 197 -9.43 -1.94 11.69
CA ALA A 197 -8.16 -2.54 12.09
C ALA A 197 -7.18 -1.51 12.70
N MET A 198 -7.20 -0.27 12.22
CA MET A 198 -6.35 0.82 12.74
C MET A 198 -6.79 1.32 14.13
N ARG A 199 -8.02 1.01 14.55
CA ARG A 199 -8.54 1.39 15.88
C ARG A 199 -8.25 0.36 16.98
N THR A 200 -7.67 -0.79 16.63
CA THR A 200 -7.36 -1.85 17.59
C THR A 200 -6.17 -1.47 18.48
N PRO A 201 -5.03 -0.99 17.93
CA PRO A 201 -3.90 -0.56 18.76
C PRO A 201 -4.27 0.56 19.74
N PRO A 202 -3.81 0.50 21.00
CA PRO A 202 -4.03 1.58 21.97
C PRO A 202 -3.24 2.86 21.61
N ASP A 203 -2.08 2.70 20.98
CA ASP A 203 -1.26 3.78 20.42
C ASP A 203 -0.80 3.39 19.01
N LEU A 204 -1.62 3.75 18.02
CA LEU A 204 -1.33 3.48 16.61
C LEU A 204 -0.01 4.14 16.19
N ARG A 205 0.25 5.37 16.64
CA ARG A 205 1.43 6.15 16.24
C ARG A 205 2.72 5.47 16.70
N ALA A 206 2.77 5.04 17.97
CA ALA A 206 3.92 4.30 18.49
C ALA A 206 4.16 2.98 17.73
N GLY A 207 3.10 2.23 17.44
CA GLY A 207 3.21 0.97 16.68
C GLY A 207 3.74 1.17 15.26
N VAL A 208 3.29 2.23 14.60
CA VAL A 208 3.72 2.56 13.23
C VAL A 208 5.17 3.02 13.18
N HIS A 209 5.60 3.89 14.11
CA HIS A 209 7.00 4.31 14.17
C HIS A 209 7.94 3.11 14.40
N ASP A 210 7.57 2.15 15.27
CA ASP A 210 8.35 0.91 15.49
C ASP A 210 8.48 0.07 14.20
N VAL A 211 7.37 -0.10 13.48
CA VAL A 211 7.35 -0.79 12.17
C VAL A 211 8.24 -0.09 11.14
N ILE A 212 8.13 1.23 11.00
CA ILE A 212 8.90 2.02 10.03
C ILE A 212 10.38 2.03 10.38
N ALA A 213 10.75 2.22 11.65
CA ALA A 213 12.14 2.19 12.10
C ALA A 213 12.79 0.83 11.78
N ALA A 214 12.08 -0.27 12.03
CA ALA A 214 12.56 -1.60 11.70
C ALA A 214 12.72 -1.84 10.19
N GLN A 215 11.83 -1.27 9.36
CA GLN A 215 11.96 -1.34 7.91
C GLN A 215 13.14 -0.53 7.38
N ARG A 216 13.37 0.68 7.90
CA ARG A 216 14.57 1.49 7.57
C ARG A 216 15.85 0.72 7.89
N ALA A 217 15.96 0.17 9.09
CA ALA A 217 17.11 -0.64 9.52
C ALA A 217 17.27 -1.94 8.68
N ARG A 218 16.17 -2.52 8.20
CA ARG A 218 16.23 -3.68 7.29
C ARG A 218 16.72 -3.27 5.90
N LEU A 219 16.21 -2.16 5.35
CA LEU A 219 16.61 -1.65 4.04
C LEU A 219 18.10 -1.29 4.02
N ALA A 220 18.60 -0.57 5.03
CA ALA A 220 20.02 -0.22 5.14
C ALA A 220 20.91 -1.47 5.11
N ARG A 221 20.57 -2.50 5.90
CA ARG A 221 21.26 -3.80 5.90
C ARG A 221 21.21 -4.51 4.54
N LEU A 222 20.09 -4.45 3.83
CA LEU A 222 19.94 -5.06 2.50
C LEU A 222 20.81 -4.37 1.44
N LEU A 223 21.01 -3.07 1.56
CA LEU A 223 21.81 -2.26 0.64
C LEU A 223 23.30 -2.21 1.04
N GLY A 224 23.66 -2.71 2.23
CA GLY A 224 25.02 -2.64 2.74
C GLY A 224 25.42 -1.25 3.23
N GLU A 225 24.43 -0.38 3.47
CA GLU A 225 24.60 0.92 4.10
C GLU A 225 24.88 0.68 5.59
N ARG A 226 26.09 1.00 6.04
CA ARG A 226 26.35 1.13 7.48
C ARG A 226 25.68 2.43 7.94
N ASP A 227 25.01 2.40 9.09
CA ASP A 227 24.44 3.57 9.74
C ASP A 227 25.44 4.72 9.67
N THR A 228 25.09 5.75 8.91
CA THR A 228 25.84 7.00 8.88
C THR A 228 25.18 7.91 9.90
N PHE A 229 25.70 7.80 11.13
CA PHE A 229 25.49 8.64 12.32
C PHE A 229 24.14 8.54 13.04
#